data_AF-A0A957HQ67-F1
#
_entry.id   AF-A0A957HQ67-F1
#
_cell.length_a   1.000
_cell.length_b   1.000
_cell.length_c   1.000
_cell.angle_alpha   90.00
_cell.angle_beta   90.00
_cell.angle_gamma   90.00
#
_symmetry.space_group_name_H-M   'P 1'
#
loop_
_entity.id
_entity.type
_entity.pdbx_description
1 polymer ?
#
loop_
_entity_poly.entity_id
_entity_poly.type
_entity_poly.pdbx_seq_one_letter_code
_entity_poly.pdbx_strand_id
1 'polypeptide(L)' 'PRRKITVLIFRFITQVNAMIAVGFWFVLQLFGGLGTLTGNSDGVAYAAHIGGFIAGVLLIKLFTVGREPNYGRYV' A
#
# COMPACT_ATOMS: atom_id res chain seq x y z
N PRO A 1 5.87 9.16 8.71
CA PRO A 1 4.61 9.07 7.92
C PRO A 1 3.41 8.65 8.81
N ARG A 2 2.62 9.63 9.29
CA ARG A 2 1.45 9.41 10.17
C ARG A 2 0.13 9.89 9.53
N ARG A 3 0.12 10.09 8.21
CA ARG A 3 -1.11 10.54 7.53
C ARG A 3 -2.17 9.45 7.63
N LYS A 4 -3.35 9.85 8.05
CA LYS A 4 -4.53 9.00 8.08
C LYS A 4 -5.20 9.03 6.72
N ILE A 5 -5.72 7.89 6.28
CA ILE A 5 -6.57 7.77 5.10
C ILE A 5 -7.95 7.29 5.54
N THR A 6 -8.98 7.78 4.86
CA THR A 6 -10.36 7.32 5.08
C THR A 6 -10.54 5.99 4.37
N VAL A 7 -10.98 4.97 5.11
CA VAL A 7 -11.18 3.60 4.62
C VAL A 7 -12.61 3.16 4.96
N LEU A 8 -13.25 2.47 4.04
CA LEU A 8 -14.50 1.76 4.28
C LEU A 8 -14.18 0.34 4.74
N ILE A 9 -14.54 0.00 5.97
CA ILE A 9 -14.38 -1.34 6.54
C ILE A 9 -15.78 -1.90 6.80
N PHE A 10 -16.18 -2.87 5.99
CA PHE A 10 -17.54 -3.42 5.94
C PHE A 10 -18.59 -2.33 5.75
N ARG A 11 -19.24 -1.88 6.83
CA ARG A 11 -20.27 -0.83 6.83
C ARG A 11 -19.84 0.47 7.52
N PHE A 12 -18.59 0.55 7.99
CA PHE A 12 -18.09 1.67 8.77
C PHE A 12 -17.03 2.45 7.99
N ILE A 13 -17.19 3.76 7.95
CA ILE A 13 -16.17 4.67 7.43
C ILE A 13 -15.29 5.08 8.62
N THR A 14 -14.01 4.76 8.54
CA THR A 14 -13.05 5.07 9.60
C THR A 14 -11.74 5.58 9.03
N GLN A 15 -10.91 6.17 9.89
CA GLN A 15 -9.60 6.67 9.51
C GLN A 15 -8.51 5.74 10.03
N VAL A 16 -7.70 5.22 9.11
CA VAL A 16 -6.59 4.31 9.43
C VAL A 16 -5.28 4.97 9.07
N ASN A 17 -4.22 4.70 9.83
CA ASN A 17 -2.87 5.10 9.46
C ASN A 17 -2.52 4.49 8.10
N ALA A 18 -2.09 5.32 7.14
CA ALA A 18 -1.74 4.87 5.80
C ALA A 18 -0.69 3.75 5.79
N MET A 19 0.25 3.74 6.75
CA MET A 19 1.30 2.71 6.82
C MET A 19 0.74 1.36 7.27
N ILE A 20 -0.25 1.38 8.16
CA ILE A 20 -0.95 0.17 8.59
C ILE A 20 -1.76 -0.39 7.42
N ALA A 21 -2.51 0.46 6.73
CA ALA A 21 -3.33 0.03 5.60
C ALA A 21 -2.51 -0.58 4.46
N VAL A 22 -1.43 0.09 4.03
CA VAL A 22 -0.58 -0.42 2.95
C VAL A 22 0.22 -1.65 3.37
N GLY A 23 0.68 -1.70 4.62
CA GLY A 23 1.40 -2.86 5.16
C GLY A 23 0.48 -4.08 5.24
N PHE A 24 -0.74 -3.92 5.74
CA PHE A 24 -1.74 -4.98 5.79
C PHE A 24 -2.07 -5.48 4.37
N TRP A 25 -2.31 -4.57 3.41
CA TRP A 25 -2.55 -4.94 2.03
C TRP A 25 -1.38 -5.75 1.43
N PHE A 26 -0.13 -5.34 1.66
CA PHE A 26 1.05 -6.05 1.15
C PHE A 26 1.17 -7.46 1.75
N VAL A 27 0.89 -7.62 3.04
CA VAL A 27 0.88 -8.94 3.70
C VAL A 27 -0.16 -9.87 3.07
N LEU A 28 -1.35 -9.37 2.74
CA LEU A 28 -2.35 -10.16 2.01
C LEU A 28 -1.84 -10.63 0.64
N GLN A 29 -1.05 -9.81 -0.07
CA GLN A 29 -0.47 -10.22 -1.34
C GLN A 29 0.51 -11.39 -1.19
N LEU A 30 1.30 -11.41 -0.11
CA LEU A 30 2.22 -12.52 0.18
C LEU A 30 1.45 -13.81 0.46
N PHE A 31 0.43 -13.77 1.31
CA PHE A 31 -0.39 -14.95 1.61
C PHE A 31 -1.17 -15.47 0.41
N GLY A 32 -1.79 -14.58 -0.37
CA GLY A 32 -2.49 -14.96 -1.60
C GLY A 32 -1.54 -15.54 -2.65
N GLY A 33 -0.34 -14.96 -2.79
CA GLY A 33 0.73 -15.48 -3.63
C GLY A 33 1.16 -16.90 -3.25
N LEU A 34 1.31 -17.18 -1.95
CA LEU A 34 1.58 -18.55 -1.48
C LEU A 34 0.47 -19.54 -1.86
N GLY A 35 -0.80 -19.10 -1.78
CA GLY A 35 -1.95 -19.86 -2.25
C GLY A 35 -1.84 -20.27 -3.72
N THR A 36 -1.43 -19.34 -4.58
CA THR A 36 -1.26 -19.62 -6.02
C THR A 36 -0.19 -20.68 -6.33
N LEU A 37 0.87 -20.76 -5.51
CA LEU A 37 1.92 -21.78 -5.67
C LEU A 37 1.42 -23.21 -5.40
N THR A 38 0.32 -23.34 -4.64
CA THR A 38 -0.32 -24.63 -4.34
C THR A 38 -1.40 -25.02 -5.35
N GLY A 39 -1.53 -24.27 -6.46
CA GLY A 39 -2.53 -24.50 -7.50
C GLY A 39 -3.89 -23.82 -7.25
N ASN A 40 -4.06 -23.16 -6.10
CA ASN A 40 -5.26 -22.39 -5.78
C ASN A 40 -5.12 -20.97 -6.34
N SER A 41 -5.51 -20.79 -7.60
CA SER A 41 -5.55 -19.46 -8.24
C SER A 41 -6.96 -18.88 -8.16
N ASP A 42 -7.06 -17.65 -7.67
CA ASP A 42 -8.27 -16.82 -7.63
C ASP A 42 -8.29 -15.77 -8.76
N GLY A 43 -7.35 -15.86 -9.70
CA GLY A 43 -7.19 -14.92 -10.82
C GLY A 43 -6.44 -13.64 -10.48
N VAL A 44 -5.94 -13.47 -9.25
CA VAL A 44 -5.20 -12.28 -8.83
C VAL A 44 -3.71 -12.42 -9.15
N ALA A 45 -3.14 -11.40 -9.81
CA ALA A 45 -1.71 -11.36 -10.18
C ALA A 45 -0.81 -10.91 -8.99
N TYR A 46 -0.74 -11.72 -7.94
CA TYR A 46 0.00 -11.41 -6.71
C TYR A 46 1.46 -11.01 -6.93
N ALA A 47 2.17 -11.68 -7.84
CA ALA A 47 3.57 -11.38 -8.14
C ALA A 47 3.76 -9.95 -8.70
N ALA A 48 2.82 -9.45 -9.51
CA ALA A 48 2.87 -8.09 -10.05
C ALA A 48 2.67 -7.05 -8.95
N HIS A 49 1.76 -7.30 -8.00
CA HIS A 49 1.56 -6.41 -6.85
C HIS A 49 2.79 -6.36 -5.94
N ILE A 50 3.40 -7.51 -5.64
CA ILE A 50 4.62 -7.58 -4.82
C ILE A 50 5.76 -6.84 -5.51
N GLY A 51 5.97 -7.11 -6.81
CA GLY A 51 7.01 -6.44 -7.60
C GLY A 51 6.81 -4.93 -7.68
N GLY A 52 5.57 -4.48 -7.95
CA GLY A 52 5.22 -3.06 -7.99
C GLY A 52 5.43 -2.35 -6.65
N PHE A 53 5.11 -3.01 -5.53
CA PHE A 53 5.35 -2.46 -4.21
C PHE A 53 6.85 -2.28 -3.94
N ILE A 54 7.67 -3.32 -4.19
CA ILE A 54 9.13 -3.26 -4.00
C ILE A 54 9.75 -2.18 -4.89
N ALA A 55 9.39 -2.15 -6.18
CA ALA A 55 9.85 -1.13 -7.12
C ALA A 55 9.46 0.27 -6.65
N GLY A 56 8.22 0.47 -6.20
CA GLY A 56 7.75 1.75 -5.66
C GLY A 56 8.54 2.21 -4.44
N VAL A 57 8.86 1.31 -3.50
CA VAL A 57 9.69 1.62 -2.33
C VAL A 57 11.11 2.02 -2.74
N LEU A 58 11.73 1.29 -3.68
CA LEU A 58 13.07 1.61 -4.16
C LEU A 58 13.13 2.94 -4.91
N LEU A 59 12.10 3.23 -5.71
CA LEU A 59 12.04 4.42 -6.56
C LEU A 59 11.47 5.65 -5.85
N ILE A 60 10.98 5.53 -4.60
CA ILE A 60 10.31 6.64 -3.92
C ILE A 60 11.19 7.89 -3.81
N LYS A 61 12.48 7.71 -3.52
CA LYS A 61 13.42 8.84 -3.41
C LYS A 61 13.59 9.52 -4.77
N LEU A 62 13.78 8.75 -5.83
CA LEU A 62 13.90 9.28 -7.20
C LEU A 62 12.68 10.12 -7.57
N PHE A 63 11.47 9.65 -7.26
CA PHE A 63 10.25 10.37 -7.59
C PHE A 63 9.87 11.48 -6.60
N THR A 64 10.56 11.62 -5.47
CA THR A 64 10.29 12.68 -4.47
C THR A 64 11.34 13.79 -4.46
N VAL A 65 12.40 13.69 -5.27
CA VAL A 65 13.37 14.78 -5.50
C VAL A 65 12.61 16.04 -5.95
N GLY A 66 12.89 17.18 -5.29
CA GLY A 66 12.30 18.48 -5.63
C GLY A 66 10.89 18.75 -5.10
N ARG A 67 10.27 17.81 -4.38
CA ARG A 67 8.99 18.08 -3.69
C ARG A 67 9.25 18.83 -2.39
N GLU A 68 9.01 20.14 -2.37
CA GLU A 68 9.07 20.92 -1.14
C GLU A 68 7.91 20.53 -0.18
N PRO A 69 8.21 20.19 1.09
CA PRO A 69 7.18 19.99 2.09
C PRO A 69 6.45 21.32 2.35
N ASN A 70 5.25 21.48 1.80
CA ASN A 70 4.37 22.62 2.10
C ASN A 70 3.86 22.51 3.54
N TYR A 71 4.64 23.03 4.50
CA TYR A 71 4.29 23.10 5.92
C TYR A 71 3.53 24.40 6.30
N GLY A 72 3.30 25.32 5.37
CA GLY A 72 2.96 26.73 5.69
C GLY A 72 1.64 27.31 5.18
N ARG A 73 0.57 26.54 4.93
CA ARG A 73 -0.70 27.09 4.39
C ARG A 73 -1.96 26.68 5.16
N TYR A 74 -1.88 26.69 6.49
CA TYR A 74 -3.05 26.61 7.37
C TYR A 74 -2.97 27.69 8.46
N VAL A 75 -2.74 28.94 8.03
CA VAL A 75 -3.15 30.12 8.79
C VAL A 75 -4.61 30.42 8.45
#